data_AF-A0A4Q2Y4Q1-F1
#
_entry.id   AF-A0A4Q2Y4Q1-F1
#
_cell.length_a   1.000
_cell.length_b   1.000
_cell.length_c   1.000
_cell.angle_alpha   90.00
_cell.angle_beta   90.00
_cell.angle_gamma   90.00
#
_symmetry.space_group_name_H-M   'P 1'
#
loop_
_entity.id
_entity.type
_entity.pdbx_description
1 polymer ?
#
loop_
_entity_poly.entity_id
_entity_poly.type
_entity_poly.pdbx_seq_one_letter_code
_entity_poly.pdbx_strand_id
1 'polypeptide(L)'
;MNRSALKSAGFVLLGVVLGWGIGRLPERSRGTGTANDRLSGVVVQSGPERKPAPHAVPEVFDSGAGATKEAGGGSDLKRLAARFRGEDSDVTAFDMALEAVSLPAENIAPLMAILADEEMEVRALELLTVRWAILDPKAALAFALGREELVRDGDVVPWIVSELAKADLPAAKAALARLE
;
A
#
# COMPACT_ATOMS: atom_id res chain seq x y z
N MET A 1 24.08 47.55 20.87
CA MET A 1 23.43 46.39 21.49
C MET A 1 23.10 45.37 20.40
N ASN A 2 23.56 44.14 20.63
CA ASN A 2 23.19 42.83 20.06
C ASN A 2 23.38 42.55 18.55
N ARG A 3 24.53 41.95 18.25
CA ARG A 3 24.79 41.10 17.09
C ARG A 3 24.24 39.70 17.39
N SER A 4 23.24 39.23 16.65
CA SER A 4 22.78 37.84 16.68
C SER A 4 23.57 37.03 15.66
N ALA A 5 24.60 36.35 16.15
CA ALA A 5 25.24 35.23 15.49
C ALA A 5 25.09 34.04 16.43
N LEU A 6 24.46 32.94 16.00
CA LEU A 6 24.76 31.59 16.50
C LEU A 6 23.96 30.50 15.76
N LYS A 7 24.73 29.60 15.12
CA LYS A 7 24.51 28.15 14.96
C LYS A 7 23.43 27.66 13.96
N SER A 8 23.83 27.54 12.69
CA SER A 8 23.38 26.42 11.84
C SER A 8 24.42 25.29 11.97
N ALA A 9 24.07 24.21 12.66
CA ALA A 9 24.89 23.02 12.77
C ALA A 9 24.21 21.85 12.04
N GLY A 10 24.86 21.40 10.97
CA GLY A 10 24.94 20.01 10.50
C GLY A 10 23.65 19.23 10.28
N PHE A 11 23.18 19.19 9.03
CA PHE A 11 22.45 18.02 8.54
C PHE A 11 23.46 16.98 8.06
N VAL A 12 23.56 15.90 8.82
CA VAL A 12 24.31 14.68 8.48
C VAL A 12 23.48 13.89 7.46
N LEU A 13 24.03 13.75 6.25
CA LEU A 13 23.65 12.74 5.28
C LEU A 13 23.79 11.35 5.91
N LEU A 14 22.68 10.70 6.22
CA LEU A 14 22.67 9.27 6.52
C LEU A 14 22.14 8.52 5.30
N GLY A 15 23.06 8.14 4.42
CA GLY A 15 22.81 7.09 3.45
C GLY A 15 22.79 5.74 4.14
N VAL A 16 21.74 4.94 3.92
CA VAL A 16 21.81 3.48 4.09
C VAL A 16 21.17 2.82 2.88
N VAL A 17 22.04 2.26 2.06
CA VAL A 17 21.77 1.27 1.04
C VAL A 17 21.46 -0.06 1.74
N LEU A 18 20.26 -0.60 1.51
CA LEU A 18 19.91 -2.02 1.69
C LEU A 18 19.09 -2.37 0.44
N GLY A 19 19.63 -3.07 -0.56
CA GLY A 19 20.27 -4.37 -0.43
C GLY A 19 19.25 -5.43 -0.85
N TRP A 20 18.97 -5.50 -2.15
CA TRP A 20 18.16 -6.55 -2.78
C TRP A 20 18.70 -7.94 -2.42
N GLY A 21 17.87 -8.76 -1.78
CA GLY A 21 18.14 -10.17 -1.50
C GLY A 21 17.20 -11.09 -2.25
N ILE A 22 17.52 -11.38 -3.52
CA ILE A 22 16.94 -12.48 -4.28
C ILE A 22 17.43 -13.78 -3.66
N GLY A 23 16.55 -14.55 -3.01
CA GLY A 23 16.91 -15.77 -2.30
C GLY A 23 15.83 -16.85 -2.37
N ARG A 24 15.92 -17.66 -3.44
CA ARG A 24 15.63 -19.10 -3.54
C ARG A 24 14.58 -19.74 -2.59
N LEU A 25 13.55 -20.30 -3.23
CA LEU A 25 12.73 -21.43 -2.77
C LEU A 25 13.57 -22.60 -2.21
N PRO A 26 13.02 -23.32 -1.22
CA PRO A 26 13.05 -24.76 -1.24
C PRO A 26 11.64 -25.34 -1.47
N GLU A 27 11.57 -26.07 -2.57
CA GLU A 27 10.61 -27.09 -2.90
C GLU A 27 10.58 -28.21 -1.84
N ARG A 28 9.44 -28.94 -1.78
CA ARG A 28 9.25 -30.30 -1.22
C ARG A 28 8.64 -30.38 0.20
N SER A 29 7.34 -30.68 0.26
CA SER A 29 6.92 -31.93 0.92
C SER A 29 5.59 -32.44 0.38
N ARG A 30 5.60 -33.75 0.15
CA ARG A 30 4.60 -34.62 -0.46
C ARG A 30 3.79 -35.22 0.69
N GLY A 31 2.48 -34.97 0.73
CA GLY A 31 1.57 -35.58 1.71
C GLY A 31 0.47 -36.36 0.99
N THR A 32 0.60 -37.67 0.94
CA THR A 32 -0.45 -38.62 0.55
C THR A 32 -1.40 -38.85 1.73
N GLY A 33 -2.69 -38.66 1.52
CA GLY A 33 -3.75 -39.00 2.48
C GLY A 33 -5.03 -39.43 1.77
N THR A 34 -5.20 -40.74 1.70
CA THR A 34 -6.41 -41.54 1.41
C THR A 34 -7.63 -41.06 2.21
N ALA A 35 -8.79 -40.79 1.60
CA ALA A 35 -9.87 -41.70 1.18
C ALA A 35 -11.06 -41.67 2.16
N ASN A 36 -12.26 -41.81 1.58
CA ASN A 36 -13.61 -41.93 2.17
C ASN A 36 -14.27 -40.58 2.53
N ASP A 37 -15.55 -40.31 2.24
CA ASP A 37 -16.63 -41.19 1.82
C ASP A 37 -17.76 -40.42 1.09
N ARG A 38 -18.52 -41.19 0.32
CA ARG A 38 -19.73 -40.81 -0.44
C ARG A 38 -20.86 -40.30 0.45
N LEU A 39 -21.70 -39.41 -0.09
CA LEU A 39 -23.18 -39.34 0.04
C LEU A 39 -23.67 -38.30 -1.01
N SER A 40 -24.09 -38.69 -2.21
CA SER A 40 -25.48 -38.97 -2.62
C SER A 40 -26.53 -37.99 -2.09
N GLY A 41 -27.15 -37.22 -2.99
CA GLY A 41 -28.33 -36.41 -2.67
C GLY A 41 -28.71 -35.42 -3.78
N VAL A 42 -29.24 -35.93 -4.89
CA VAL A 42 -29.95 -35.15 -5.92
C VAL A 42 -31.27 -34.63 -5.33
N VAL A 43 -31.54 -33.32 -5.44
CA VAL A 43 -32.89 -32.79 -5.69
C VAL A 43 -32.77 -31.63 -6.67
N VAL A 44 -33.24 -31.91 -7.88
CA VAL A 44 -33.63 -30.94 -8.92
C VAL A 44 -34.92 -30.26 -8.45
N GLN A 45 -34.96 -28.94 -8.46
CA GLN A 45 -36.22 -28.21 -8.42
C GLN A 45 -36.21 -27.11 -9.50
N SER A 46 -36.99 -27.38 -10.55
CA SER A 46 -37.19 -26.53 -11.71
C SER A 46 -38.32 -25.52 -11.47
N GLY A 47 -38.11 -24.29 -11.95
CA GLY A 47 -39.16 -23.38 -12.45
C GLY A 47 -39.23 -22.00 -11.78
N PRO A 48 -39.87 -20.98 -12.40
CA PRO A 48 -40.29 -20.86 -13.81
C PRO A 48 -39.62 -19.69 -14.55
N GLU A 49 -39.65 -19.78 -15.89
CA GLU A 49 -39.22 -18.78 -16.86
C GLU A 49 -39.74 -17.36 -16.55
N ARG A 50 -38.83 -16.39 -16.44
CA ARG A 50 -39.13 -14.97 -16.64
C ARG A 50 -38.53 -14.52 -17.96
N LYS A 51 -39.43 -14.29 -18.92
CA LYS A 51 -39.22 -13.58 -20.18
C LYS A 51 -38.68 -12.16 -19.90
N PRO A 52 -37.48 -11.77 -20.38
CA PRO A 52 -37.08 -10.37 -20.35
C PRO A 52 -37.61 -9.65 -21.60
N ALA A 53 -38.37 -8.58 -21.37
CA ALA A 53 -38.71 -7.61 -22.40
C ALA A 53 -37.47 -6.77 -22.76
N PRO A 54 -37.34 -6.28 -24.00
CA PRO A 54 -36.18 -5.57 -24.47
C PRO A 54 -36.29 -4.09 -24.06
N HIS A 55 -35.52 -3.67 -23.06
CA HIS A 55 -35.36 -2.25 -22.77
C HIS A 55 -33.89 -1.87 -22.73
N ALA A 56 -33.56 -1.01 -23.70
CA ALA A 56 -32.54 0.03 -23.68
C ALA A 56 -31.14 -0.38 -23.23
N VAL A 57 -30.29 -0.55 -24.23
CA VAL A 57 -28.83 -0.44 -24.14
C VAL A 57 -28.47 0.85 -23.39
N PRO A 58 -27.77 0.79 -22.24
CA PRO A 58 -27.15 1.98 -21.67
C PRO A 58 -25.97 2.40 -22.54
N GLU A 59 -25.91 3.70 -22.79
CA GLU A 59 -24.86 4.38 -23.53
C GLU A 59 -23.47 3.92 -23.10
N VAL A 60 -22.64 3.71 -24.12
CA VAL A 60 -21.20 3.54 -24.04
C VAL A 60 -20.63 4.73 -23.26
N PHE A 61 -20.33 4.51 -21.98
CA PHE A 61 -19.43 5.38 -21.24
C PHE A 61 -18.06 5.20 -21.87
N ASP A 62 -17.70 6.11 -22.78
CA ASP A 62 -16.35 6.30 -23.25
C ASP A 62 -15.54 6.93 -22.12
N SER A 63 -15.29 6.12 -21.07
CA SER A 63 -14.31 6.46 -20.06
C SER A 63 -12.97 6.22 -20.72
N GLY A 64 -12.42 7.30 -21.28
CA GLY A 64 -11.06 7.38 -21.79
C GLY A 64 -10.06 7.15 -20.68
N ALA A 65 -10.02 5.93 -20.13
CA ALA A 65 -8.85 5.36 -19.50
C ALA A 65 -7.87 5.00 -20.62
N GLY A 66 -7.34 6.04 -21.25
CA GLY A 66 -6.11 5.97 -22.02
C GLY A 66 -4.99 5.63 -21.05
N ALA A 67 -4.88 4.36 -20.68
CA ALA A 67 -3.67 3.78 -20.13
C ALA A 67 -2.62 3.79 -21.23
N THR A 68 -2.05 4.98 -21.48
CA THR A 68 -0.81 5.11 -22.21
C THR A 68 0.25 4.46 -21.37
N LYS A 69 0.54 3.23 -21.75
CA LYS A 69 1.73 2.46 -21.39
C LYS A 69 2.96 3.19 -21.93
N GLU A 70 3.33 4.30 -21.30
CA GLU A 70 4.64 4.88 -21.47
C GLU A 70 5.54 4.37 -20.35
N ALA A 71 6.70 3.84 -20.72
CA ALA A 71 7.76 3.49 -19.80
C ALA A 71 8.44 4.79 -19.28
N GLY A 72 7.66 5.65 -18.64
CA GLY A 72 8.01 6.96 -18.10
C GLY A 72 8.18 6.92 -16.59
N GLY A 73 8.92 5.93 -16.08
CA GLY A 73 8.95 5.60 -14.64
C GLY A 73 9.28 6.76 -13.68
N GLY A 74 9.93 7.84 -14.15
CA GLY A 74 10.19 9.03 -13.33
C GLY A 74 9.14 10.14 -13.45
N SER A 75 8.60 10.38 -14.64
CA SER A 75 7.56 11.41 -14.87
C SER A 75 6.23 10.99 -14.27
N ASP A 76 5.93 9.69 -14.33
CA ASP A 76 4.67 9.14 -13.85
C ASP A 76 4.61 9.16 -12.33
N LEU A 77 5.72 8.82 -11.65
CA LEU A 77 5.83 8.91 -10.20
C LEU A 77 5.71 10.35 -9.68
N LYS A 78 6.27 11.33 -10.39
CA LYS A 78 6.12 12.75 -10.01
C LYS A 78 4.70 13.23 -10.16
N ARG A 79 4.03 12.85 -11.26
CA ARG A 79 2.61 13.16 -11.47
C ARG A 79 1.75 12.51 -10.37
N LEU A 80 2.05 11.27 -10.01
CA LEU A 80 1.37 10.55 -8.95
C LEU A 80 1.57 11.21 -7.58
N ALA A 81 2.82 11.60 -7.27
CA ALA A 81 3.13 12.35 -6.05
C ALA A 81 2.36 13.67 -5.99
N ALA A 82 2.25 14.41 -7.08
CA ALA A 82 1.42 15.62 -7.17
C ALA A 82 -0.04 15.38 -6.79
N ARG A 83 -0.64 14.26 -7.24
CA ARG A 83 -2.01 13.91 -6.89
C ARG A 83 -2.18 13.59 -5.40
N PHE A 84 -1.28 12.80 -4.83
CA PHE A 84 -1.33 12.47 -3.39
C PHE A 84 -1.05 13.68 -2.49
N ARG A 85 -0.41 14.74 -3.00
CA ARG A 85 -0.26 16.01 -2.29
C ARG A 85 -1.55 16.83 -2.22
N GLY A 86 -2.60 16.43 -2.94
CA GLY A 86 -3.83 17.21 -3.02
C GLY A 86 -3.70 18.47 -3.87
N GLU A 87 -2.72 18.53 -4.78
CA GLU A 87 -2.62 19.62 -5.77
C GLU A 87 -3.77 19.58 -6.80
N ASP A 88 -4.51 18.48 -6.83
CA ASP A 88 -5.70 18.26 -7.65
C ASP A 88 -6.94 18.22 -6.74
N SER A 89 -7.74 19.30 -6.78
CA SER A 89 -8.89 19.50 -5.89
C SER A 89 -10.06 18.55 -6.14
N ASP A 90 -10.05 17.82 -7.26
CA ASP A 90 -11.13 16.91 -7.66
C ASP A 90 -10.92 15.48 -7.14
N VAL A 91 -9.83 15.21 -6.41
CA VAL A 91 -9.49 13.88 -5.90
C VAL A 91 -10.10 13.66 -4.52
N THR A 92 -10.96 12.64 -4.40
CA THR A 92 -11.53 12.24 -3.10
C THR A 92 -10.61 11.29 -2.34
N ALA A 93 -10.82 11.14 -1.02
CA ALA A 93 -10.13 10.13 -0.23
C ALA A 93 -10.37 8.70 -0.73
N PHE A 94 -11.51 8.43 -1.36
CA PHE A 94 -11.79 7.14 -1.99
C PHE A 94 -10.94 6.94 -3.24
N ASP A 95 -10.80 7.96 -4.08
CA ASP A 95 -9.96 7.89 -5.29
C ASP A 95 -8.49 7.67 -4.91
N MET A 96 -8.00 8.36 -3.88
CA MET A 96 -6.65 8.15 -3.34
C MET A 96 -6.44 6.73 -2.83
N ALA A 97 -7.43 6.17 -2.12
CA ALA A 97 -7.36 4.79 -1.63
C ALA A 97 -7.35 3.78 -2.79
N LEU A 98 -8.21 3.97 -3.79
CA LEU A 98 -8.27 3.09 -4.96
C LEU A 98 -6.97 3.15 -5.76
N GLU A 99 -6.42 4.34 -5.94
CA GLU A 99 -5.15 4.57 -6.62
C GLU A 99 -4.01 3.91 -5.86
N ALA A 100 -3.89 4.13 -4.54
CA ALA A 100 -2.88 3.51 -3.69
C ALA A 100 -2.91 1.98 -3.79
N VAL A 101 -4.10 1.36 -3.73
CA VAL A 101 -4.24 -0.10 -3.86
C VAL A 101 -3.85 -0.59 -5.25
N SER A 102 -4.13 0.20 -6.28
CA SER A 102 -3.83 -0.13 -7.68
C SER A 102 -2.36 0.09 -8.06
N LEU A 103 -1.56 0.73 -7.19
CA LEU A 103 -0.15 0.94 -7.46
C LEU A 103 0.61 -0.40 -7.57
N PRO A 104 1.44 -0.54 -8.63
CA PRO A 104 2.42 -1.63 -8.70
C PRO A 104 3.34 -1.58 -7.47
N ALA A 105 3.68 -2.75 -6.93
CA ALA A 105 4.47 -2.85 -5.71
C ALA A 105 5.84 -2.16 -5.85
N GLU A 106 6.44 -2.25 -7.04
CA GLU A 106 7.71 -1.63 -7.42
C GLU A 106 7.68 -0.09 -7.37
N ASN A 107 6.50 0.51 -7.43
CA ASN A 107 6.33 1.96 -7.46
C ASN A 107 6.10 2.58 -6.06
N ILE A 108 5.73 1.77 -5.07
CA ILE A 108 5.37 2.30 -3.74
C ILE A 108 6.59 2.88 -3.01
N ALA A 109 7.69 2.14 -2.91
CA ALA A 109 8.88 2.65 -2.22
C ALA A 109 9.48 3.89 -2.92
N PRO A 110 9.63 3.94 -4.26
CA PRO A 110 10.03 5.17 -4.96
C PRO A 110 9.09 6.35 -4.74
N LEU A 111 7.76 6.12 -4.78
CA LEU A 111 6.78 7.17 -4.51
C LEU A 111 6.90 7.70 -3.09
N MET A 112 7.02 6.81 -2.10
CA MET A 112 7.19 7.18 -0.69
C MET A 112 8.49 7.96 -0.46
N ALA A 113 9.56 7.64 -1.19
CA ALA A 113 10.81 8.40 -1.13
C ALA A 113 10.64 9.82 -1.68
N ILE A 114 9.87 10.02 -2.76
CA ILE A 114 9.55 11.36 -3.27
C ILE A 114 8.72 12.13 -2.25
N LEU A 115 7.73 11.48 -1.64
CA LEU A 115 6.83 12.09 -0.66
C LEU A 115 7.47 12.25 0.73
N ALA A 116 8.66 11.70 0.97
CA ALA A 116 9.35 11.78 2.26
C ALA A 116 9.83 13.21 2.58
N ASP A 117 10.09 14.02 1.56
CA ASP A 117 10.65 15.37 1.73
C ASP A 117 9.59 16.48 1.70
N GLU A 118 8.31 16.13 1.53
CA GLU A 118 7.23 17.09 1.29
C GLU A 118 6.11 16.99 2.35
N GLU A 119 5.41 18.10 2.59
CA GLU A 119 4.18 18.09 3.39
C GLU A 119 3.06 17.46 2.55
N MET A 120 2.45 16.40 3.07
CA MET A 120 1.36 15.68 2.43
C MET A 120 0.16 15.64 3.36
N GLU A 121 -1.03 15.59 2.76
CA GLU A 121 -2.27 15.35 3.48
C GLU A 121 -2.17 14.03 4.26
N VAL A 122 -2.45 14.09 5.58
CA VAL A 122 -2.15 12.97 6.50
C VAL A 122 -2.88 11.70 6.06
N ARG A 123 -4.11 11.81 5.53
CA ARG A 123 -4.88 10.66 5.08
C ARG A 123 -4.26 9.96 3.88
N ALA A 124 -3.77 10.72 2.89
CA ALA A 124 -3.00 10.16 1.77
C ALA A 124 -1.75 9.41 2.27
N LEU A 125 -1.04 9.99 3.25
CA LEU A 125 0.15 9.37 3.84
C LEU A 125 -0.18 8.05 4.56
N GLU A 126 -1.25 8.04 5.37
CA GLU A 126 -1.75 6.85 6.06
C GLU A 126 -2.05 5.74 5.05
N LEU A 127 -2.83 6.03 4.01
CA LEU A 127 -3.27 5.05 3.01
C LEU A 127 -2.08 4.43 2.27
N LEU A 128 -1.12 5.25 1.85
CA LEU A 128 0.09 4.77 1.17
C LEU A 128 0.98 3.95 2.12
N THR A 129 1.14 4.37 3.37
CA THR A 129 1.95 3.66 4.35
C THR A 129 1.34 2.31 4.72
N VAL A 130 0.01 2.25 4.90
CA VAL A 130 -0.76 1.03 5.09
C VAL A 130 -0.58 0.11 3.88
N ARG A 131 -0.78 0.63 2.66
CA ARG A 131 -0.55 -0.15 1.45
C ARG A 131 0.89 -0.69 1.39
N TRP A 132 1.87 0.13 1.75
CA TRP A 132 3.28 -0.27 1.77
C TRP A 132 3.51 -1.40 2.78
N ALA A 133 2.88 -1.38 3.95
CA ALA A 133 3.09 -2.42 4.95
C ALA A 133 2.56 -3.80 4.55
N ILE A 134 1.55 -3.90 3.68
CA ILE A 134 1.17 -5.18 3.06
C ILE A 134 2.31 -5.77 2.22
N LEU A 135 3.13 -4.92 1.59
CA LEU A 135 4.17 -5.33 0.66
C LEU A 135 5.54 -5.48 1.34
N ASP A 136 5.90 -4.52 2.19
CA ASP A 136 7.13 -4.47 2.96
C ASP A 136 6.85 -3.83 4.33
N PRO A 137 6.40 -4.62 5.32
CA PRO A 137 6.05 -4.09 6.64
C PRO A 137 7.27 -3.57 7.42
N LYS A 138 8.49 -4.00 7.08
CA LYS A 138 9.71 -3.51 7.75
C LYS A 138 10.04 -2.10 7.28
N ALA A 139 10.02 -1.86 5.96
CA ALA A 139 10.25 -0.53 5.41
C ALA A 139 9.14 0.45 5.81
N ALA A 140 7.88 0.02 5.74
CA ALA A 140 6.74 0.84 6.17
C ALA A 140 6.82 1.22 7.66
N LEU A 141 7.20 0.29 8.54
CA LEU A 141 7.39 0.58 9.96
C LEU A 141 8.53 1.59 10.19
N ALA A 142 9.67 1.40 9.52
CA ALA A 142 10.79 2.32 9.65
C ALA A 142 10.42 3.74 9.19
N PHE A 143 9.65 3.84 8.10
CA PHE A 143 9.13 5.11 7.62
C PHE A 143 8.14 5.73 8.63
N ALA A 144 7.15 4.97 9.11
CA ALA A 144 6.13 5.46 10.03
C ALA A 144 6.71 5.96 11.35
N LEU A 145 7.69 5.27 11.91
CA LEU A 145 8.37 5.70 13.14
C LEU A 145 9.19 6.99 12.97
N GLY A 146 9.52 7.39 11.74
CA GLY A 146 10.15 8.66 11.43
C GLY A 146 9.18 9.83 11.28
N ARG A 147 7.87 9.60 11.40
CA ARG A 147 6.80 10.58 11.16
C ARG A 147 5.90 10.69 12.38
N GLU A 148 5.93 11.85 13.04
CA GLU A 148 5.13 12.05 14.26
C GLU A 148 3.63 11.97 13.98
N GLU A 149 3.18 12.40 12.80
CA GLU A 149 1.78 12.34 12.38
C GLU A 149 1.26 10.91 12.35
N LEU A 150 2.07 9.97 11.84
CA LEU A 150 1.72 8.55 11.74
C LEU A 150 1.86 7.82 13.08
N VAL A 151 2.77 8.27 13.95
CA VAL A 151 2.92 7.71 15.31
C VAL A 151 1.78 8.15 16.23
N ARG A 152 1.31 9.40 16.08
CA ARG A 152 0.16 9.92 16.85
C ARG A 152 -1.16 9.32 16.39
N ASP A 153 -1.25 8.86 15.15
CA ASP A 153 -2.36 8.03 14.70
C ASP A 153 -2.26 6.64 15.36
N GLY A 154 -3.16 6.40 16.30
CA GLY A 154 -3.23 5.17 17.08
C GLY A 154 -3.54 3.91 16.26
N ASP A 155 -3.93 4.04 15.00
CA ASP A 155 -4.32 2.90 14.17
C ASP A 155 -3.21 2.47 13.18
N VAL A 156 -2.37 3.40 12.71
CA VAL A 156 -1.37 3.12 11.66
C VAL A 156 -0.27 2.18 12.14
N VAL A 157 0.42 2.53 13.23
CA VAL A 157 1.56 1.74 13.71
C VAL A 157 1.13 0.34 14.16
N PRO A 158 0.05 0.14 14.94
CA PRO A 158 -0.43 -1.20 15.28
C PRO A 158 -0.80 -2.03 14.07
N TRP A 159 -1.38 -1.41 13.04
CA TRP A 159 -1.71 -2.11 11.80
C TRP A 159 -0.45 -2.56 11.05
N ILE A 160 0.56 -1.69 10.92
CA ILE A 160 1.86 -2.04 10.31
C ILE A 160 2.53 -3.17 11.08
N VAL A 161 2.51 -3.12 12.41
CA VAL A 161 3.07 -4.17 13.27
C VAL A 161 2.31 -5.48 13.10
N SER A 162 1.00 -5.45 12.88
CA SER A 162 0.19 -6.63 12.56
C SER A 162 0.61 -7.26 11.23
N GLU A 163 0.82 -6.46 10.18
CA GLU A 163 1.37 -6.96 8.91
C GLU A 163 2.80 -7.50 9.09
N LEU A 164 3.64 -6.83 9.89
CA LEU A 164 4.97 -7.31 10.23
C LEU A 164 4.91 -8.66 10.94
N ALA A 165 3.96 -8.87 11.86
CA ALA A 165 3.84 -10.13 12.60
C ALA A 165 3.49 -11.32 11.70
N LYS A 166 2.77 -11.09 10.59
CA LYS A 166 2.48 -12.13 9.59
C LYS A 166 3.74 -12.58 8.85
N ALA A 167 4.69 -11.68 8.64
CA ALA A 167 5.93 -11.95 7.91
C ALA A 167 7.11 -12.33 8.83
N ASP A 168 7.22 -11.71 10.01
CA ASP A 168 8.33 -11.80 10.95
C ASP A 168 7.88 -11.49 12.38
N LEU A 169 7.37 -12.52 13.07
CA LEU A 169 6.87 -12.41 14.45
C LEU A 169 7.94 -11.92 15.45
N PRO A 170 9.20 -12.40 15.44
CA PRO A 170 10.25 -11.84 16.29
C PRO A 170 10.47 -10.34 16.09
N ALA A 171 10.52 -9.87 14.85
CA ALA A 171 10.68 -8.44 14.56
C ALA A 171 9.47 -7.62 15.04
N ALA A 172 8.25 -8.13 14.88
CA ALA A 172 7.04 -7.47 15.37
C ALA A 172 7.03 -7.33 16.91
N LYS A 173 7.44 -8.38 17.64
CA LYS A 173 7.60 -8.28 19.10
C LYS A 173 8.63 -7.25 19.52
N ALA A 174 9.77 -7.21 18.82
CA ALA A 174 10.80 -6.21 19.07
C ALA A 174 10.33 -4.78 18.74
N ALA A 175 9.46 -4.61 17.75
CA ALA A 175 8.83 -3.33 17.44
C ALA A 175 7.87 -2.89 18.55
N LEU A 176 6.98 -3.77 19.03
CA LEU A 176 6.06 -3.48 20.12
C LEU A 176 6.78 -3.04 21.40
N ALA A 177 7.85 -3.74 21.78
CA ALA A 177 8.63 -3.40 22.96
C ALA A 177 9.35 -2.04 22.89
N ARG A 178 9.40 -1.39 21.72
CA ARG A 178 9.93 -0.02 21.55
C ARG A 178 8.85 1.06 21.63
N LEU A 179 7.58 0.66 21.53
CA LEU A 179 6.41 1.55 21.57
C LEU A 179 5.83 1.69 22.98
N GLU A 180 6.20 0.79 23.90
CA GLU A 180 5.92 0.84 25.34
C GLU A 180 6.87 1.80 26.08
#